data_AF-A0A397YBC0-F1
#
_entry.id   AF-A0A397YBC0-F1
#
_cell.length_a   1.000
_cell.length_b   1.000
_cell.length_c   1.000
_cell.angle_alpha   90.00
_cell.angle_beta   90.00
_cell.angle_gamma   90.00
#
_symmetry.space_group_name_H-M   'P 1'
#
loop_
_entity.id
_entity.type
_entity.pdbx_description
1 polymer ?
#
loop_
_entity_poly.entity_id
_entity_poly.type
_entity_poly.pdbx_seq_one_letter_code
_entity_poly.pdbx_strand_id
1 'polypeptide(L)'
;MGKLGKKARKFAKKNLQSVEKKNRKQKPFLKRKFAKRDGRRDAQDEEEEKMIEQPLKKRCIEDNPKDIVIDAVFDKDEGVVVLDGGDSDSDGYLAEDSDLTNALVNGTQGKISETKLKKQSRKLARLNKKMVDGTDSDAMERKVLSGSVLSSFSNLVDEEQSVQALTSLLNWYRAACHYGHEPSGITSPGYDIEDSETFANVMIFVLQKADHTFRSVLGLSGSANKEKVLKLNNNNPKWDCVKPLIKSFFRSTIHLVKQAADLEITVFALAQLRVSIVFFSAFPELLNKLIKLSVDLWVTGEKTLSHQAFLILKDITIVFNSECFDTCFINMYKALLHDCDSPKANSEQRLPLLRDSLVELCSQDMQKSYTKASVSITQLAKLLKMALATKNKEAVEKIHSEHYTSCLDLWVSFIAANVQGNDLQSLLYTVIQVINGVATLFIGPRYLLLRVKCIQWLNHLSRASGIFIPIASLVLDMLEYKTTNDGEKQKKKLEAVSTVKLPKNWLKSQNFQEQCIFSVIELLANHFAHWSFHISFPELATISIMRLKKFNERSTMEGLKRVVKRFIEQVELNIEFVQMKRDEAAFSPNDQQAIETFLQLEKRSKTAPYTQYYQNIVDKGLGTKVKK
;
A
#
# COMPACT_ATOMS: atom_id res chain seq x y z
N MET A 1 34.88 16.69 42.22
CA MET A 1 35.16 15.32 42.73
C MET A 1 35.24 15.34 44.25
N GLY A 2 34.21 14.85 44.96
CA GLY A 2 34.19 14.83 46.43
C GLY A 2 35.02 13.68 47.00
N LYS A 3 35.90 13.96 47.97
CA LYS A 3 36.75 12.95 48.62
C LYS A 3 35.88 11.99 49.45
N LEU A 4 35.82 10.72 49.04
CA LEU A 4 35.19 9.63 49.81
C LEU A 4 35.79 9.54 51.23
N GLY A 5 34.90 9.50 52.23
CA GLY A 5 35.24 9.44 53.65
C GLY A 5 35.98 8.16 54.07
N LYS A 6 36.74 8.23 55.17
CA LYS A 6 37.66 7.17 55.63
C LYS A 6 37.00 5.78 55.79
N LYS A 7 35.71 5.71 56.14
CA LYS A 7 34.94 4.45 56.24
C LYS A 7 34.71 3.78 54.87
N ALA A 8 34.42 4.55 53.82
CA ALA A 8 34.24 4.04 52.46
C ALA A 8 35.54 3.50 51.86
N ARG A 9 36.69 4.13 52.17
CA ARG A 9 38.01 3.62 51.76
C ARG A 9 38.37 2.31 52.45
N LYS A 10 38.01 2.14 53.72
CA LYS A 10 38.26 0.90 54.48
C LYS A 10 37.41 -0.26 53.95
N PHE A 11 36.16 0.01 53.54
CA PHE A 11 35.28 -0.99 52.91
C PHE A 11 35.77 -1.41 51.52
N ALA A 12 36.16 -0.44 50.68
CA ALA A 12 36.70 -0.72 49.34
C ALA A 12 38.00 -1.56 49.40
N LYS A 13 38.92 -1.23 50.32
CA LYS A 13 40.21 -1.92 50.44
C LYS A 13 40.07 -3.36 50.96
N LYS A 14 39.04 -3.67 51.77
CA LYS A 14 38.84 -5.00 52.36
C LYS A 14 38.02 -5.94 51.46
N ASN A 15 37.07 -5.41 50.68
CA ASN A 15 36.09 -6.22 49.95
C ASN A 15 36.26 -6.24 48.42
N LEU A 16 36.90 -5.24 47.78
CA LEU A 16 37.08 -5.28 46.30
C LEU A 16 38.26 -6.18 45.86
N GLN A 17 39.34 -6.24 46.63
CA GLN A 17 40.53 -7.02 46.24
C GLN A 17 40.29 -8.54 46.23
N SER A 18 39.34 -9.04 47.03
CA SER A 18 38.97 -10.47 47.04
C SER A 18 38.06 -10.83 45.84
N VAL A 19 37.26 -9.88 45.35
CA VAL A 19 36.35 -10.06 44.20
C VAL A 19 37.13 -9.99 42.88
N GLU A 20 38.13 -9.12 42.75
CA GLU A 20 39.00 -9.06 41.56
C GLU A 20 39.90 -10.30 41.41
N LYS A 21 40.38 -10.88 42.53
CA LYS A 21 41.14 -12.15 42.50
C LYS A 21 40.28 -13.36 42.13
N LYS A 22 38.99 -13.39 42.48
CA LYS A 22 38.06 -14.45 42.03
C LYS A 22 37.72 -14.34 40.54
N ASN A 23 37.57 -13.13 40.00
CA ASN A 23 37.27 -12.92 38.58
C ASN A 23 38.44 -13.18 37.62
N ARG A 24 39.70 -13.15 38.09
CA ARG A 24 40.87 -13.55 37.28
C ARG A 24 41.05 -15.07 37.15
N LYS A 25 40.47 -15.89 38.04
CA LYS A 25 40.62 -17.36 38.00
C LYS A 25 39.56 -18.10 37.17
N GLN A 26 38.44 -17.45 36.80
CA GLN A 26 37.37 -18.10 36.01
C GLN A 26 37.43 -17.85 34.50
N LYS A 27 38.31 -16.96 34.01
CA LYS A 27 38.40 -16.61 32.57
C LYS A 27 39.16 -17.57 31.64
N PRO A 28 39.96 -18.59 32.05
CA PRO A 28 40.57 -19.51 31.07
C PRO A 28 39.68 -20.70 30.66
N PHE A 29 38.57 -20.99 31.35
CA PHE A 29 37.84 -22.26 31.18
C PHE A 29 36.76 -22.30 30.08
N LEU A 30 36.51 -21.20 29.35
CA LEU A 30 35.47 -21.14 28.31
C LEU A 30 35.99 -20.88 26.89
N LYS A 31 37.31 -20.93 26.64
CA LYS A 31 37.91 -20.80 25.29
C LYS A 31 38.54 -22.08 24.74
N ARG A 32 38.27 -23.24 25.33
CA ARG A 32 38.74 -24.54 24.82
C ARG A 32 37.55 -25.48 24.62
N LYS A 33 36.90 -25.37 23.46
CA LYS A 33 36.21 -26.46 22.74
C LYS A 33 35.69 -25.89 21.41
N PHE A 34 36.59 -25.73 20.45
CA PHE A 34 36.40 -25.87 19.00
C PHE A 34 37.81 -25.72 18.38
N ALA A 35 38.64 -26.74 18.55
CA ALA A 35 39.88 -26.91 17.80
C ALA A 35 39.66 -28.11 16.88
N LYS A 36 39.70 -27.85 15.57
CA LYS A 36 39.71 -28.85 14.51
C LYS A 36 40.91 -29.78 14.68
N ARG A 37 40.67 -31.06 14.44
CA ARG A 37 41.62 -32.17 14.40
C ARG A 37 42.39 -32.06 13.08
N ASP A 38 43.71 -31.97 13.16
CA ASP A 38 44.61 -31.92 12.01
C ASP A 38 45.22 -33.32 11.76
N GLY A 39 45.39 -33.69 10.49
CA GLY A 39 45.96 -34.95 10.03
C GLY A 39 47.00 -34.68 8.94
N ARG A 40 48.27 -35.00 9.25
CA ARG A 40 49.54 -34.71 8.55
C ARG A 40 49.72 -35.32 7.15
N ARG A 41 50.62 -34.70 6.37
CA ARG A 41 51.75 -35.24 5.52
C ARG A 41 51.97 -34.28 4.33
N ASP A 42 53.14 -34.04 3.74
CA ASP A 42 54.57 -34.07 4.07
C ASP A 42 55.25 -33.16 3.01
N ALA A 43 56.38 -32.58 3.40
CA ALA A 43 57.57 -32.13 2.64
C ALA A 43 57.51 -31.43 1.25
N GLN A 44 58.17 -30.26 1.23
CA GLN A 44 59.25 -29.83 0.31
C GLN A 44 58.98 -28.95 -0.95
N ASP A 45 59.80 -27.90 -0.98
CA ASP A 45 60.43 -27.17 -2.10
C ASP A 45 59.90 -25.79 -2.60
N GLU A 46 60.73 -24.80 -2.22
CA GLU A 46 61.32 -23.68 -2.98
C GLU A 46 60.53 -22.40 -3.38
N GLU A 47 61.02 -21.32 -2.77
CA GLU A 47 61.19 -19.92 -3.18
C GLU A 47 60.45 -19.36 -4.41
N GLU A 48 59.62 -18.32 -4.18
CA GLU A 48 59.65 -17.09 -4.99
C GLU A 48 58.99 -15.88 -4.25
N GLU A 49 59.84 -14.89 -4.01
CA GLU A 49 59.67 -13.43 -3.87
C GLU A 49 58.42 -12.77 -3.24
N LYS A 50 58.71 -12.06 -2.13
CA LYS A 50 58.20 -10.73 -1.69
C LYS A 50 56.92 -10.17 -2.33
N MET A 51 55.82 -10.22 -1.57
CA MET A 51 54.85 -9.12 -1.41
C MET A 51 54.12 -9.34 -0.07
N ILE A 52 54.51 -8.58 0.97
CA ILE A 52 53.77 -8.56 2.24
C ILE A 52 52.52 -7.71 2.03
N GLU A 53 51.42 -8.34 1.61
CA GLU A 53 50.09 -7.76 1.77
C GLU A 53 49.68 -7.84 3.25
N GLN A 54 49.55 -6.66 3.87
CA GLN A 54 48.86 -6.50 5.14
C GLN A 54 47.39 -6.94 4.98
N PRO A 55 46.77 -7.59 5.98
CA PRO A 55 45.36 -7.89 5.90
C PRO A 55 44.57 -6.59 5.95
N LEU A 56 44.02 -6.22 4.79
CA LEU A 56 43.01 -5.19 4.62
C LEU A 56 41.86 -5.46 5.60
N LYS A 57 41.88 -4.73 6.72
CA LYS A 57 40.66 -4.42 7.47
C LYS A 57 39.71 -3.79 6.46
N LYS A 58 38.75 -4.56 5.95
CA LYS A 58 37.56 -4.04 5.28
C LYS A 58 36.93 -3.06 6.27
N ARG A 59 37.21 -1.77 6.06
CA ARG A 59 36.53 -0.66 6.70
C ARG A 59 35.07 -0.85 6.33
N CYS A 60 34.26 -1.35 7.27
CA CYS A 60 32.82 -1.21 7.14
C CYS A 60 32.62 0.31 7.08
N ILE A 61 32.13 0.80 5.94
CA ILE A 61 31.64 2.18 5.87
C ILE A 61 30.59 2.25 6.98
N GLU A 62 30.87 3.01 8.03
CA GLU A 62 29.89 3.31 9.07
C GLU A 62 28.86 4.23 8.44
N ASP A 63 27.93 3.66 7.68
CA ASP A 63 26.77 4.38 7.20
C ASP A 63 26.01 4.91 8.43
N ASN A 64 25.78 6.21 8.49
CA ASN A 64 25.02 6.80 9.58
C ASN A 64 23.56 6.31 9.46
N PRO A 65 22.88 5.85 10.53
CA PRO A 65 21.47 5.48 10.46
C PRO A 65 20.59 6.60 9.88
N LYS A 66 20.99 7.88 10.00
CA LYS A 66 20.30 9.02 9.38
C LYS A 66 20.33 9.00 7.85
N ASP A 67 21.36 8.41 7.25
CA ASP A 67 21.55 8.34 5.80
C ASP A 67 20.68 7.26 5.13
N ILE A 68 20.10 6.35 5.93
CA ILE A 68 19.09 5.40 5.47
C ILE A 68 17.70 6.02 5.65
N VAL A 69 17.12 6.44 4.53
CA VAL A 69 15.86 7.17 4.44
C VAL A 69 14.83 6.26 3.77
N ILE A 70 13.83 5.77 4.53
CA ILE A 70 12.85 4.74 4.12
C ILE A 70 11.76 5.33 3.20
N ASP A 71 11.59 6.63 3.24
CA ASP A 71 10.64 7.46 2.49
C ASP A 71 11.23 8.01 1.19
N ALA A 72 12.55 8.21 1.14
CA ALA A 72 13.28 8.74 -0.02
C ALA A 72 14.03 7.66 -0.83
N VAL A 73 13.67 6.38 -0.66
CA VAL A 73 14.30 5.23 -1.35
C VAL A 73 14.37 5.43 -2.86
N PHE A 74 13.37 6.12 -3.41
CA PHE A 74 13.18 6.29 -4.84
C PHE A 74 13.39 7.73 -5.33
N ASP A 75 13.97 8.61 -4.50
CA ASP A 75 14.18 10.03 -4.84
C ASP A 75 15.41 10.28 -5.70
N LYS A 76 16.29 9.28 -5.87
CA LYS A 76 17.63 9.50 -6.42
C LYS A 76 17.83 9.13 -7.89
N ASP A 77 16.89 8.43 -8.55
CA ASP A 77 17.15 7.85 -9.88
C ASP A 77 16.15 8.17 -10.99
N GLU A 78 15.07 8.89 -10.73
CA GLU A 78 14.15 9.29 -11.79
C GLU A 78 14.03 10.79 -11.70
N GLY A 79 14.35 11.49 -12.79
CA GLY A 79 14.03 12.90 -12.93
C GLY A 79 12.54 13.03 -12.63
N VAL A 80 12.21 13.42 -11.40
CA VAL A 80 10.92 14.02 -11.09
C VAL A 80 10.85 15.08 -12.15
N VAL A 81 10.00 14.86 -13.15
CA VAL A 81 9.71 15.88 -14.11
C VAL A 81 8.97 16.90 -13.25
N VAL A 82 9.75 17.78 -12.63
CA VAL A 82 9.30 19.04 -12.08
C VAL A 82 8.92 19.82 -13.33
N LEU A 83 7.81 19.42 -13.94
CA LEU A 83 6.98 20.33 -14.71
C LEU A 83 6.32 21.23 -13.66
N ASP A 84 7.15 22.03 -12.99
CA ASP A 84 6.73 23.33 -12.47
C ASP A 84 6.80 24.28 -13.68
N GLY A 85 6.13 23.87 -14.77
CA GLY A 85 5.75 24.77 -15.83
C GLY A 85 4.62 25.60 -15.25
N GLY A 86 4.80 26.92 -15.24
CA GLY A 86 3.79 27.90 -14.87
C GLY A 86 2.62 27.90 -15.86
N ASP A 87 1.92 26.77 -15.96
CA ASP A 87 0.68 26.66 -16.71
C ASP A 87 -0.41 27.26 -15.83
N SER A 88 -0.79 28.49 -16.19
CA SER A 88 -1.93 29.22 -15.62
C SER A 88 -3.09 28.25 -15.39
N ASP A 89 -3.66 28.25 -14.18
CA ASP A 89 -4.83 27.43 -13.84
C ASP A 89 -6.09 27.78 -14.67
N SER A 90 -6.00 28.82 -15.51
CA SER A 90 -7.06 29.29 -16.41
C SER A 90 -6.49 29.63 -17.79
N ASP A 91 -7.01 28.98 -18.85
CA ASP A 91 -6.87 29.40 -20.26
C ASP A 91 -7.98 30.39 -20.66
N GLY A 92 -8.81 30.83 -19.71
CA GLY A 92 -10.04 31.59 -19.98
C GLY A 92 -11.18 30.70 -20.49
N TYR A 93 -12.20 31.34 -21.05
CA TYR A 93 -13.35 30.70 -21.69
C TYR A 93 -13.06 30.41 -23.17
N LEU A 94 -13.72 29.41 -23.72
CA LEU A 94 -13.53 29.00 -25.12
C LEU A 94 -14.18 30.01 -26.06
N ALA A 95 -13.48 30.38 -27.13
CA ALA A 95 -14.05 31.20 -28.19
C ALA A 95 -15.20 30.46 -28.90
N GLU A 96 -16.34 31.13 -29.10
CA GLU A 96 -17.53 30.55 -29.74
C GLU A 96 -17.59 30.83 -31.26
N ASP A 97 -16.54 31.39 -31.85
CA ASP A 97 -16.53 31.90 -33.23
C ASP A 97 -16.57 30.81 -34.32
N SER A 98 -16.94 31.23 -35.54
CA SER A 98 -17.24 30.41 -36.72
C SER A 98 -16.07 29.59 -37.29
N ASP A 99 -14.85 29.73 -36.79
CA ASP A 99 -13.68 29.03 -37.34
C ASP A 99 -13.64 27.53 -36.99
N LEU A 100 -14.30 27.12 -35.90
CA LEU A 100 -14.48 25.71 -35.54
C LEU A 100 -15.23 24.94 -36.64
N THR A 101 -16.21 25.58 -37.28
CA THR A 101 -16.96 25.00 -38.41
C THR A 101 -16.11 24.81 -39.66
N ASN A 102 -15.18 25.73 -39.94
CA ASN A 102 -14.31 25.66 -41.12
C ASN A 102 -13.28 24.51 -40.99
N ALA A 103 -12.73 24.28 -39.79
CA ALA A 103 -11.80 23.18 -39.53
C ALA A 103 -12.46 21.79 -39.68
N LEU A 104 -13.72 21.64 -39.28
CA LEU A 104 -14.50 20.40 -39.40
C LEU A 104 -14.82 20.05 -40.88
N VAL A 105 -15.12 21.06 -41.69
CA VAL A 105 -15.39 20.93 -43.14
C VAL A 105 -14.11 20.52 -43.89
N ASN A 106 -12.98 21.15 -43.58
CA ASN A 106 -11.70 20.84 -44.25
C ASN A 106 -11.12 19.46 -43.86
N GLY A 107 -11.50 18.91 -42.71
CA GLY A 107 -11.05 17.59 -42.23
C GLY A 107 -11.97 16.41 -42.60
N THR A 108 -13.11 16.64 -43.28
CA THR A 108 -14.05 15.57 -43.64
C THR A 108 -13.87 15.10 -45.09
N GLN A 109 -13.19 13.96 -45.29
CA GLN A 109 -13.37 13.16 -46.52
C GLN A 109 -14.68 12.33 -46.52
N GLY A 110 -15.64 12.63 -45.65
CA GLY A 110 -16.98 12.05 -45.75
C GLY A 110 -17.72 11.97 -44.42
N LYS A 111 -18.89 12.64 -44.34
CA LYS A 111 -20.16 12.22 -43.69
C LYS A 111 -21.02 13.36 -43.13
N ILE A 112 -20.55 14.60 -43.02
CA ILE A 112 -21.41 15.74 -42.63
C ILE A 112 -21.49 16.71 -43.80
N SER A 113 -22.69 16.90 -44.35
CA SER A 113 -22.88 17.85 -45.45
C SER A 113 -22.72 19.28 -44.93
N GLU A 114 -22.04 20.14 -45.71
CA GLU A 114 -21.86 21.58 -45.42
C GLU A 114 -23.21 22.27 -45.11
N THR A 115 -24.29 21.78 -45.71
CA THR A 115 -25.68 22.21 -45.48
C THR A 115 -26.18 21.91 -44.06
N LYS A 116 -25.78 20.79 -43.44
CA LYS A 116 -26.16 20.42 -42.07
C LYS A 116 -25.45 21.30 -41.05
N LEU A 117 -24.16 21.57 -41.25
CA LEU A 117 -23.37 22.49 -40.41
C LEU A 117 -23.91 23.92 -40.46
N LYS A 118 -24.22 24.46 -41.66
CA LYS A 118 -24.85 25.78 -41.79
C LYS A 118 -26.22 25.87 -41.10
N LYS A 119 -26.99 24.79 -41.08
CA LYS A 119 -28.28 24.73 -40.36
C LYS A 119 -28.07 24.76 -38.84
N GLN A 120 -27.06 24.03 -38.34
CA GLN A 120 -26.68 24.04 -36.91
C GLN A 120 -26.26 25.44 -36.46
N SER A 121 -25.34 26.09 -37.17
CA SER A 121 -24.87 27.43 -36.81
C SER A 121 -25.98 28.48 -36.82
N ARG A 122 -26.95 28.39 -37.74
CA ARG A 122 -28.15 29.25 -37.72
C ARG A 122 -29.06 29.00 -36.51
N LYS A 123 -29.21 27.74 -36.08
CA LYS A 123 -29.99 27.37 -34.89
C LYS A 123 -29.30 27.87 -33.61
N LEU A 124 -27.98 27.74 -33.54
CA LEU A 124 -27.13 28.27 -32.47
C LEU A 124 -27.18 29.80 -32.39
N ALA A 125 -27.04 30.51 -33.50
CA ALA A 125 -27.15 31.98 -33.50
C ALA A 125 -28.52 32.47 -32.99
N ARG A 126 -29.61 31.74 -33.30
CA ARG A 126 -30.95 32.03 -32.76
C ARG A 126 -31.06 31.75 -31.26
N LEU A 127 -30.37 30.72 -30.76
CA LEU A 127 -30.34 30.40 -29.33
C LEU A 127 -29.51 31.43 -28.57
N ASN A 128 -28.31 31.77 -29.04
CA ASN A 128 -27.45 32.79 -28.41
C ASN A 128 -28.15 34.15 -28.31
N LYS A 129 -28.91 34.55 -29.35
CA LYS A 129 -29.71 35.79 -29.31
C LYS A 129 -30.80 35.79 -28.22
N LYS A 130 -31.28 34.63 -27.77
CA LYS A 130 -32.25 34.53 -26.69
C LYS A 130 -31.63 34.60 -25.29
N MET A 131 -30.29 34.55 -25.19
CA MET A 131 -29.57 34.44 -23.92
C MET A 131 -28.93 35.75 -23.47
N VAL A 132 -28.75 36.70 -24.38
CA VAL A 132 -28.21 38.04 -24.07
C VAL A 132 -29.33 38.87 -23.45
N ASP A 133 -29.11 39.29 -22.19
CA ASP A 133 -30.06 40.15 -21.49
C ASP A 133 -30.10 41.54 -22.14
N GLY A 134 -31.32 42.06 -22.34
CA GLY A 134 -31.59 43.25 -23.18
C GLY A 134 -31.31 44.59 -22.51
N THR A 135 -30.48 44.64 -21.46
CA THR A 135 -30.17 45.89 -20.76
C THR A 135 -28.91 46.53 -21.34
N ASP A 136 -29.12 47.53 -22.20
CA ASP A 136 -28.09 48.48 -22.68
C ASP A 136 -27.33 49.12 -21.49
N SER A 137 -26.17 48.58 -21.18
CA SER A 137 -25.13 49.21 -20.37
C SER A 137 -23.83 48.46 -20.63
N ASP A 138 -22.74 49.20 -20.87
CA ASP A 138 -21.37 48.81 -21.30
C ASP A 138 -20.61 47.79 -20.41
N ALA A 139 -21.30 46.86 -19.75
CA ALA A 139 -20.73 45.75 -18.99
C ALA A 139 -20.96 44.44 -19.75
N MET A 140 -19.88 43.83 -20.25
CA MET A 140 -19.75 42.44 -20.75
C MET A 140 -21.09 41.67 -20.92
N GLU A 141 -21.52 41.41 -22.16
CA GLU A 141 -22.75 40.66 -22.50
C GLU A 141 -22.94 39.43 -21.61
N ARG A 142 -23.92 39.50 -20.70
CA ARG A 142 -24.24 38.41 -19.76
C ARG A 142 -25.19 37.42 -20.43
N LYS A 143 -24.73 36.18 -20.60
CA LYS A 143 -25.47 35.03 -21.15
C LYS A 143 -26.01 34.17 -20.01
N VAL A 144 -27.33 34.13 -19.88
CA VAL A 144 -28.01 33.30 -18.88
C VAL A 144 -28.46 31.97 -19.50
N LEU A 145 -28.07 30.85 -18.89
CA LEU A 145 -28.54 29.51 -19.27
C LEU A 145 -29.86 29.20 -18.55
N SER A 146 -30.93 29.02 -19.34
CA SER A 146 -32.21 28.49 -18.88
C SER A 146 -32.39 27.02 -19.22
N GLY A 147 -33.25 26.31 -18.49
CA GLY A 147 -33.51 24.88 -18.72
C GLY A 147 -33.99 24.54 -20.14
N SER A 148 -34.76 25.45 -20.76
CA SER A 148 -35.24 25.30 -22.15
C SER A 148 -34.11 25.41 -23.17
N VAL A 149 -33.14 26.27 -22.89
CA VAL A 149 -31.96 26.48 -23.74
C VAL A 149 -30.99 25.32 -23.56
N LEU A 150 -30.73 24.90 -22.31
CA LEU A 150 -29.93 23.70 -22.01
C LEU A 150 -30.47 22.49 -22.78
N SER A 151 -31.77 22.22 -22.72
CA SER A 151 -32.40 21.11 -23.45
C SER A 151 -32.17 21.21 -24.97
N SER A 152 -32.21 22.41 -25.53
CA SER A 152 -31.98 22.65 -26.95
C SER A 152 -30.51 22.42 -27.36
N PHE A 153 -29.56 22.85 -26.52
CA PHE A 153 -28.13 22.60 -26.69
C PHE A 153 -27.80 21.12 -26.50
N SER A 154 -28.39 20.45 -25.51
CA SER A 154 -28.23 19.02 -25.27
C SER A 154 -28.68 18.18 -26.46
N ASN A 155 -29.84 18.49 -27.05
CA ASN A 155 -30.31 17.81 -28.28
C ASN A 155 -29.37 18.05 -29.47
N LEU A 156 -28.81 19.26 -29.59
CA LEU A 156 -27.83 19.58 -30.63
C LEU A 156 -26.52 18.78 -30.49
N VAL A 157 -26.12 18.46 -29.25
CA VAL A 157 -24.95 17.61 -28.98
C VAL A 157 -25.28 16.13 -29.20
N ASP A 158 -26.40 15.65 -28.66
CA ASP A 158 -26.76 14.22 -28.72
C ASP A 158 -27.14 13.75 -30.12
N GLU A 159 -28.10 14.41 -30.77
CA GLU A 159 -28.62 13.98 -32.09
C GLU A 159 -27.73 14.44 -33.24
N GLU A 160 -27.14 15.63 -33.08
CA GLU A 160 -26.54 16.39 -34.15
C GLU A 160 -25.01 16.51 -34.03
N GLN A 161 -24.42 16.04 -32.92
CA GLN A 161 -22.97 16.01 -32.64
C GLN A 161 -22.31 17.39 -32.86
N SER A 162 -23.03 18.45 -32.48
CA SER A 162 -22.61 19.82 -32.72
C SER A 162 -21.49 20.25 -31.79
N VAL A 163 -20.32 20.54 -32.37
CA VAL A 163 -19.14 21.01 -31.62
C VAL A 163 -19.38 22.39 -31.01
N GLN A 164 -20.02 23.29 -31.75
CA GLN A 164 -20.33 24.64 -31.26
C GLN A 164 -21.28 24.60 -30.05
N ALA A 165 -22.29 23.73 -30.08
CA ALA A 165 -23.18 23.55 -28.94
C ALA A 165 -22.43 23.01 -27.70
N LEU A 166 -21.49 22.07 -27.90
CA LEU A 166 -20.64 21.57 -26.83
C LEU A 166 -19.70 22.66 -26.29
N THR A 167 -19.12 23.50 -27.14
CA THR A 167 -18.27 24.63 -26.72
C THR A 167 -19.01 25.55 -25.74
N SER A 168 -20.23 25.95 -26.08
CA SER A 168 -21.05 26.80 -25.19
C SER A 168 -21.40 26.08 -23.89
N LEU A 169 -21.81 24.81 -23.94
CA LEU A 169 -22.08 24.02 -22.74
C LEU A 169 -20.84 23.85 -21.84
N LEU A 170 -19.65 23.70 -22.42
CA LEU A 170 -18.38 23.63 -21.67
C LEU A 170 -18.06 24.96 -20.97
N ASN A 171 -18.43 26.11 -21.57
CA ASN A 171 -18.29 27.41 -20.94
C ASN A 171 -19.21 27.56 -19.71
N TRP A 172 -20.49 27.19 -19.79
CA TRP A 172 -21.37 27.17 -18.61
C TRP A 172 -20.94 26.12 -17.58
N TYR A 173 -20.48 24.94 -18.00
CA TYR A 173 -19.91 23.94 -17.10
C TYR A 173 -18.69 24.47 -16.37
N ARG A 174 -17.79 25.18 -17.07
CA ARG A 174 -16.64 25.83 -16.45
C ARG A 174 -17.08 26.84 -15.39
N ALA A 175 -18.06 27.70 -15.70
CA ALA A 175 -18.61 28.65 -14.75
C ALA A 175 -19.22 27.94 -13.52
N ALA A 176 -19.98 26.87 -13.75
CA ALA A 176 -20.56 26.05 -12.70
C ALA A 176 -19.51 25.43 -11.77
N CYS A 177 -18.42 24.88 -12.32
CA CYS A 177 -17.34 24.29 -11.54
C CYS A 177 -16.58 25.29 -10.66
N HIS A 178 -16.54 26.57 -11.05
CA HIS A 178 -15.85 27.63 -10.31
C HIS A 178 -16.79 28.49 -9.45
N TYR A 179 -18.08 28.13 -9.42
CA TYR A 179 -19.10 28.88 -8.70
C TYR A 179 -18.74 29.00 -7.21
N GLY A 180 -18.71 30.24 -6.69
CA GLY A 180 -18.38 30.52 -5.29
C GLY A 180 -16.88 30.49 -4.93
N HIS A 181 -15.99 30.18 -5.88
CA HIS A 181 -14.54 30.06 -5.64
C HIS A 181 -13.70 31.09 -6.41
N GLU A 182 -14.32 32.03 -7.12
CA GLU A 182 -13.62 33.17 -7.74
C GLU A 182 -13.29 34.24 -6.68
N PRO A 183 -12.05 34.78 -6.68
CA PRO A 183 -11.68 35.83 -5.74
C PRO A 183 -12.57 37.06 -5.93
N SER A 184 -13.14 37.54 -4.82
CA SER A 184 -14.05 38.70 -4.76
C SER A 184 -13.46 39.89 -5.53
N GLY A 185 -14.09 40.26 -6.65
CA GLY A 185 -13.70 41.38 -7.51
C GLY A 185 -13.46 41.03 -8.97
N ILE A 186 -13.36 39.75 -9.33
CA ILE A 186 -13.40 39.28 -10.72
C ILE A 186 -14.76 38.62 -10.90
N THR A 187 -15.74 39.37 -11.44
CA THR A 187 -16.99 38.76 -11.89
C THR A 187 -16.68 37.79 -13.02
N SER A 188 -17.21 36.57 -12.90
CA SER A 188 -17.20 35.57 -13.98
C SER A 188 -17.63 36.27 -15.28
N PRO A 189 -16.87 36.18 -16.37
CA PRO A 189 -17.23 36.86 -17.60
C PRO A 189 -18.50 36.20 -18.16
N GLY A 190 -19.65 36.85 -17.98
CA GLY A 190 -20.86 36.68 -18.77
C GLY A 190 -21.54 35.30 -18.85
N TYR A 191 -21.19 34.28 -18.06
CA TYR A 191 -21.90 32.99 -18.07
C TYR A 191 -22.64 32.74 -16.75
N ASP A 192 -23.95 32.95 -16.78
CA ASP A 192 -24.86 32.80 -15.65
C ASP A 192 -25.77 31.58 -15.82
N ILE A 193 -26.24 31.03 -14.70
CA ILE A 193 -27.18 29.89 -14.68
C ILE A 193 -28.42 30.32 -13.91
N GLU A 194 -29.60 30.13 -14.52
CA GLU A 194 -30.88 30.65 -14.03
C GLU A 194 -31.27 30.11 -12.65
N ASP A 195 -31.16 28.79 -12.48
CA ASP A 195 -31.66 28.09 -11.30
C ASP A 195 -30.84 26.83 -10.96
N SER A 196 -31.07 26.29 -9.76
CA SER A 196 -30.33 25.13 -9.23
C SER A 196 -30.56 23.84 -10.02
N GLU A 197 -31.72 23.66 -10.64
CA GLU A 197 -32.01 22.49 -11.47
C GLU A 197 -31.23 22.58 -12.79
N THR A 198 -31.21 23.75 -13.43
CA THR A 198 -30.39 24.00 -14.63
C THR A 198 -28.90 23.83 -14.32
N PHE A 199 -28.43 24.25 -13.14
CA PHE A 199 -27.06 24.02 -12.66
C PHE A 199 -26.73 22.52 -12.57
N ALA A 200 -27.57 21.72 -11.90
CA ALA A 200 -27.33 20.29 -11.77
C ALA A 200 -27.36 19.58 -13.14
N ASN A 201 -28.30 19.98 -14.00
CA ASN A 201 -28.46 19.37 -15.33
C ASN A 201 -27.28 19.66 -16.25
N VAL A 202 -26.73 20.88 -16.27
CA VAL A 202 -25.53 21.18 -17.10
C VAL A 202 -24.30 20.41 -16.60
N MET A 203 -24.14 20.29 -15.27
CA MET A 203 -23.06 19.51 -14.66
C MET A 203 -23.12 18.04 -15.07
N ILE A 204 -24.28 17.40 -14.87
CA ILE A 204 -24.50 15.99 -15.22
C ILE A 204 -24.34 15.77 -16.72
N PHE A 205 -24.95 16.63 -17.54
CA PHE A 205 -24.94 16.47 -19.00
C PHE A 205 -23.51 16.51 -19.55
N VAL A 206 -22.73 17.54 -19.19
CA VAL A 206 -21.35 17.68 -19.70
C VAL A 206 -20.47 16.54 -19.20
N LEU A 207 -20.57 16.17 -17.92
CA LEU A 207 -19.83 15.04 -17.35
C LEU A 207 -20.13 13.73 -18.09
N GLN A 208 -21.38 13.44 -18.46
CA GLN A 208 -21.75 12.20 -19.16
C GLN A 208 -21.42 12.20 -20.66
N LYS A 209 -21.51 13.36 -21.33
CA LYS A 209 -21.54 13.41 -22.80
C LYS A 209 -20.25 13.92 -23.45
N ALA A 210 -19.36 14.56 -22.68
CA ALA A 210 -18.13 15.14 -23.21
C ALA A 210 -17.26 14.10 -23.94
N ASP A 211 -16.89 12.98 -23.29
CA ASP A 211 -16.05 11.93 -23.89
C ASP A 211 -16.64 11.38 -25.20
N HIS A 212 -17.91 10.99 -25.16
CA HIS A 212 -18.59 10.45 -26.32
C HIS A 212 -18.56 11.42 -27.50
N THR A 213 -18.81 12.70 -27.23
CA THR A 213 -18.82 13.74 -28.28
C THR A 213 -17.41 13.97 -28.83
N PHE A 214 -16.37 14.02 -27.98
CA PHE A 214 -14.98 14.10 -28.44
C PHE A 214 -14.62 12.95 -29.36
N ARG A 215 -14.95 11.71 -28.96
CA ARG A 215 -14.69 10.51 -29.76
C ARG A 215 -15.44 10.53 -31.08
N SER A 216 -16.72 10.88 -31.05
CA SER A 216 -17.59 10.98 -32.23
C SER A 216 -17.02 11.97 -33.27
N VAL A 217 -16.62 13.17 -32.85
CA VAL A 217 -16.05 14.19 -33.73
C VAL A 217 -14.72 13.73 -34.33
N LEU A 218 -13.88 13.08 -33.52
CA LEU A 218 -12.59 12.54 -33.95
C LEU A 218 -12.70 11.23 -34.73
N GLY A 219 -13.89 10.63 -34.84
CA GLY A 219 -14.10 9.32 -35.46
C GLY A 219 -13.44 8.16 -34.71
N LEU A 220 -13.26 8.31 -33.40
CA LEU A 220 -12.67 7.31 -32.52
C LEU A 220 -13.72 6.33 -32.01
N SER A 221 -13.37 5.06 -31.97
CA SER A 221 -14.14 4.04 -31.25
C SER A 221 -13.95 4.19 -29.73
N GLY A 222 -14.90 3.67 -28.94
CA GLY A 222 -14.76 3.54 -27.49
C GLY A 222 -13.50 2.76 -27.05
N SER A 223 -12.98 1.88 -27.91
CA SER A 223 -11.75 1.11 -27.67
C SER A 223 -10.46 1.78 -28.19
N ALA A 224 -10.49 3.07 -28.51
CA ALA A 224 -9.30 3.78 -28.98
C ALA A 224 -8.19 3.78 -27.91
N ASN A 225 -6.95 3.49 -28.32
CA ASN A 225 -5.78 3.47 -27.45
C ASN A 225 -5.03 4.82 -27.48
N LYS A 226 -4.12 5.02 -26.52
CA LYS A 226 -3.21 6.18 -26.42
C LYS A 226 -2.53 6.51 -27.76
N GLU A 227 -2.01 5.51 -28.46
CA GLU A 227 -1.28 5.70 -29.72
C GLU A 227 -2.13 6.32 -30.83
N LYS A 228 -3.40 5.93 -30.94
CA LYS A 228 -4.33 6.52 -31.92
C LYS A 228 -4.57 8.01 -31.62
N VAL A 229 -4.71 8.37 -30.35
CA VAL A 229 -4.86 9.78 -29.93
C VAL A 229 -3.60 10.58 -30.25
N LEU A 230 -2.42 10.05 -29.94
CA LEU A 230 -1.14 10.71 -30.26
C LEU A 230 -0.93 10.91 -31.76
N LYS A 231 -1.35 9.94 -32.60
CA LYS A 231 -1.31 10.10 -34.05
C LYS A 231 -2.24 11.21 -34.55
N LEU A 232 -3.42 11.36 -33.95
CA LEU A 232 -4.34 12.45 -34.27
C LEU A 232 -3.81 13.83 -33.84
N ASN A 233 -3.03 13.89 -32.76
CA ASN A 233 -2.42 15.13 -32.29
C ASN A 233 -1.42 15.72 -33.29
N ASN A 234 -0.88 14.91 -34.21
CA ASN A 234 0.06 15.36 -35.22
C ASN A 234 -0.68 15.80 -36.50
N ASN A 235 -0.96 17.10 -36.61
CA ASN A 235 -1.44 17.79 -37.82
C ASN A 235 -2.84 17.37 -38.33
N ASN A 236 -3.81 17.14 -37.42
CA ASN A 236 -5.21 16.91 -37.80
C ASN A 236 -6.08 18.14 -37.47
N PRO A 237 -6.75 18.77 -38.46
CA PRO A 237 -7.58 19.96 -38.22
C PRO A 237 -8.77 19.69 -37.28
N LYS A 238 -9.29 18.45 -37.23
CA LYS A 238 -10.32 18.07 -36.24
C LYS A 238 -9.76 18.03 -34.83
N TRP A 239 -8.51 17.62 -34.68
CA TRP A 239 -7.84 17.60 -33.39
C TRP A 239 -7.61 19.03 -32.88
N ASP A 240 -7.14 19.94 -33.73
CA ASP A 240 -6.92 21.35 -33.33
C ASP A 240 -8.21 22.03 -32.85
N CYS A 241 -9.35 21.63 -33.42
CA CYS A 241 -10.69 22.06 -33.01
C CYS A 241 -11.13 21.46 -31.65
N VAL A 242 -10.88 20.17 -31.41
CA VAL A 242 -11.38 19.44 -30.21
C VAL A 242 -10.42 19.54 -29.01
N LYS A 243 -9.12 19.67 -29.25
CA LYS A 243 -8.07 19.79 -28.23
C LYS A 243 -8.36 20.85 -27.16
N PRO A 244 -8.74 22.11 -27.48
CA PRO A 244 -9.06 23.11 -26.47
C PRO A 244 -10.31 22.72 -25.66
N LEU A 245 -11.29 22.05 -26.27
CA LEU A 245 -12.50 21.58 -25.59
C LEU A 245 -12.17 20.51 -24.54
N ILE A 246 -11.35 19.52 -24.92
CA ILE A 246 -10.86 18.48 -24.00
C ILE A 246 -10.07 19.11 -22.85
N LYS A 247 -9.18 20.06 -23.16
CA LYS A 247 -8.38 20.76 -22.14
C LYS A 247 -9.25 21.51 -21.13
N SER A 248 -10.27 22.24 -21.63
CA SER A 248 -11.24 22.97 -20.81
C SER A 248 -12.05 22.02 -19.92
N PHE A 249 -12.54 20.91 -20.47
CA PHE A 249 -13.23 19.85 -19.72
C PHE A 249 -12.35 19.31 -18.59
N PHE A 250 -11.12 18.88 -18.88
CA PHE A 250 -10.21 18.33 -17.88
C PHE A 250 -9.88 19.32 -16.77
N ARG A 251 -9.54 20.57 -17.10
CA ARG A 251 -9.24 21.58 -16.07
C ARG A 251 -10.44 21.86 -15.19
N SER A 252 -11.62 22.03 -15.78
CA SER A 252 -12.85 22.34 -15.04
C SER A 252 -13.27 21.17 -14.14
N THR A 253 -13.16 19.92 -14.62
CA THR A 253 -13.49 18.73 -13.84
C THR A 253 -12.45 18.43 -12.75
N ILE A 254 -11.15 18.64 -13.01
CA ILE A 254 -10.10 18.52 -11.98
C ILE A 254 -10.33 19.58 -10.87
N HIS A 255 -10.70 20.81 -11.25
CA HIS A 255 -11.05 21.85 -10.29
C HIS A 255 -12.28 21.46 -9.45
N LEU A 256 -13.34 20.97 -10.09
CA LEU A 256 -14.54 20.46 -9.41
C LEU A 256 -14.17 19.39 -8.38
N VAL A 257 -13.40 18.37 -8.77
CA VAL A 257 -12.98 17.29 -7.87
C VAL A 257 -12.16 17.82 -6.68
N LYS A 258 -11.36 18.86 -6.88
CA LYS A 258 -10.55 19.46 -5.81
C LYS A 258 -11.37 20.28 -4.82
N GLN A 259 -12.45 20.92 -5.26
CA GLN A 259 -13.23 21.87 -4.46
C GLN A 259 -14.57 21.33 -3.98
N ALA A 260 -15.11 20.28 -4.60
CA ALA A 260 -16.43 19.76 -4.29
C ALA A 260 -16.50 19.25 -2.84
N ALA A 261 -17.45 19.81 -2.08
CA ALA A 261 -17.79 19.31 -0.75
C ALA A 261 -18.65 18.02 -0.83
N ASP A 262 -19.37 17.83 -1.93
CA ASP A 262 -20.24 16.68 -2.15
C ASP A 262 -19.46 15.46 -2.64
N LEU A 263 -19.57 14.35 -1.90
CA LEU A 263 -18.88 13.10 -2.17
C LEU A 263 -19.35 12.43 -3.47
N GLU A 264 -20.65 12.47 -3.75
CA GLU A 264 -21.24 11.82 -4.92
C GLU A 264 -20.81 12.53 -6.20
N ILE A 265 -20.82 13.87 -6.18
CA ILE A 265 -20.33 14.68 -7.31
C ILE A 265 -18.84 14.42 -7.54
N THR A 266 -18.03 14.36 -6.47
CA THR A 266 -16.59 14.09 -6.57
C THR A 266 -16.32 12.72 -7.19
N VAL A 267 -17.00 11.68 -6.70
CA VAL A 267 -16.89 10.31 -7.22
C VAL A 267 -17.35 10.24 -8.68
N PHE A 268 -18.44 10.90 -9.01
CA PHE A 268 -18.98 10.91 -10.36
C PHE A 268 -18.04 11.63 -11.34
N ALA A 269 -17.52 12.81 -10.97
CA ALA A 269 -16.57 13.56 -11.77
C ALA A 269 -15.26 12.80 -12.02
N LEU A 270 -14.72 12.13 -10.98
CA LEU A 270 -13.58 11.22 -11.11
C LEU A 270 -13.87 10.08 -12.10
N ALA A 271 -15.04 9.44 -12.00
CA ALA A 271 -15.43 8.36 -12.91
C ALA A 271 -15.46 8.86 -14.38
N GLN A 272 -15.90 10.09 -14.64
CA GLN A 272 -15.91 10.63 -16.01
C GLN A 272 -14.53 11.02 -16.53
N LEU A 273 -13.63 11.51 -15.66
CA LEU A 273 -12.22 11.68 -16.01
C LEU A 273 -11.58 10.34 -16.41
N ARG A 274 -11.92 9.26 -15.69
CA ARG A 274 -11.46 7.90 -15.99
C ARG A 274 -11.93 7.41 -17.37
N VAL A 275 -13.17 7.69 -17.77
CA VAL A 275 -13.69 7.33 -19.10
C VAL A 275 -12.88 8.04 -20.22
N SER A 276 -12.46 9.26 -19.96
CA SER A 276 -11.73 10.12 -20.90
C SER A 276 -10.20 9.94 -20.85
N ILE A 277 -9.69 8.97 -20.09
CA ILE A 277 -8.29 8.87 -19.69
C ILE A 277 -7.29 8.88 -20.85
N VAL A 278 -7.66 8.29 -22.00
CA VAL A 278 -6.80 8.17 -23.17
C VAL A 278 -6.42 9.54 -23.75
N PHE A 279 -7.26 10.56 -23.59
CA PHE A 279 -7.00 11.90 -24.11
C PHE A 279 -5.94 12.66 -23.31
N PHE A 280 -5.64 12.26 -22.08
CA PHE A 280 -4.55 12.84 -21.28
C PHE A 280 -3.17 12.65 -21.93
N SER A 281 -3.04 11.77 -22.93
CA SER A 281 -1.81 11.61 -23.70
C SER A 281 -1.34 12.88 -24.40
N ALA A 282 -2.26 13.81 -24.68
CA ALA A 282 -1.92 15.11 -25.26
C ALA A 282 -1.69 16.22 -24.22
N PHE A 283 -1.88 15.91 -22.92
CA PHE A 283 -1.84 16.88 -21.82
C PHE A 283 -1.03 16.34 -20.62
N PRO A 284 0.28 16.14 -20.74
CA PRO A 284 1.11 15.53 -19.69
C PRO A 284 1.09 16.31 -18.37
N GLU A 285 0.98 17.64 -18.41
CA GLU A 285 0.86 18.48 -17.21
C GLU A 285 -0.45 18.23 -16.47
N LEU A 286 -1.57 18.13 -17.19
CA LEU A 286 -2.87 17.80 -16.60
C LEU A 286 -2.91 16.36 -16.09
N LEU A 287 -2.23 15.43 -16.77
CA LEU A 287 -2.08 14.06 -16.28
C LEU A 287 -1.35 14.04 -14.94
N ASN A 288 -0.26 14.79 -14.80
CA ASN A 288 0.46 14.94 -13.53
C ASN A 288 -0.39 15.59 -12.44
N LYS A 289 -1.20 16.62 -12.77
CA LYS A 289 -2.17 17.21 -11.83
C LYS A 289 -3.19 16.16 -11.38
N LEU A 290 -3.71 15.33 -12.29
CA LEU A 290 -4.65 14.24 -11.99
C LEU A 290 -4.01 13.15 -11.11
N ILE A 291 -2.77 12.74 -11.39
CA ILE A 291 -2.06 11.75 -10.56
C ILE A 291 -1.93 12.27 -9.13
N LYS A 292 -1.46 13.51 -8.95
CA LYS A 292 -1.30 14.11 -7.61
C LYS A 292 -2.62 14.19 -6.85
N LEU A 293 -3.68 14.67 -7.52
CA LEU A 293 -5.02 14.75 -6.94
C LEU A 293 -5.56 13.36 -6.58
N SER A 294 -5.40 12.37 -7.46
CA SER A 294 -5.86 11.00 -7.21
C SER A 294 -5.10 10.34 -6.07
N VAL A 295 -3.79 10.59 -5.92
CA VAL A 295 -3.01 10.08 -4.78
C VAL A 295 -3.47 10.70 -3.47
N ASP A 296 -3.76 12.01 -3.47
CA ASP A 296 -4.27 12.70 -2.29
C ASP A 296 -5.65 12.16 -1.88
N LEU A 297 -6.58 12.00 -2.82
CA LEU A 297 -7.91 11.43 -2.56
C LEU A 297 -7.86 9.94 -2.21
N TRP A 298 -6.92 9.19 -2.80
CA TRP A 298 -6.69 7.79 -2.47
C TRP A 298 -6.28 7.64 -1.01
N VAL A 299 -5.34 8.46 -0.54
CA VAL A 299 -4.98 8.46 0.86
C VAL A 299 -6.11 9.04 1.69
N THR A 300 -6.50 10.30 1.51
CA THR A 300 -7.40 11.03 2.42
C THR A 300 -8.84 10.54 2.43
N GLY A 301 -9.35 10.07 1.29
CA GLY A 301 -10.75 9.72 1.08
C GLY A 301 -11.25 8.53 1.89
N GLU A 302 -12.58 8.50 2.11
CA GLU A 302 -13.25 7.32 2.65
C GLU A 302 -13.30 6.17 1.63
N LYS A 303 -13.70 4.97 2.06
CA LYS A 303 -13.59 3.70 1.30
C LYS A 303 -13.96 3.83 -0.19
N THR A 304 -15.11 4.43 -0.51
CA THR A 304 -15.58 4.56 -1.90
C THR A 304 -14.72 5.51 -2.71
N LEU A 305 -14.43 6.70 -2.19
CA LEU A 305 -13.62 7.71 -2.88
C LEU A 305 -12.18 7.24 -3.06
N SER A 306 -11.59 6.66 -2.01
CA SER A 306 -10.25 6.08 -2.05
C SER A 306 -10.14 5.00 -3.13
N HIS A 307 -11.14 4.12 -3.22
CA HIS A 307 -11.19 3.09 -4.26
C HIS A 307 -11.31 3.67 -5.67
N GLN A 308 -12.16 4.68 -5.88
CA GLN A 308 -12.31 5.31 -7.21
C GLN A 308 -11.04 6.04 -7.65
N ALA A 309 -10.39 6.75 -6.72
CA ALA A 309 -9.10 7.38 -6.98
C ALA A 309 -8.02 6.35 -7.34
N PHE A 310 -8.00 5.20 -6.67
CA PHE A 310 -7.13 4.08 -7.03
C PHE A 310 -7.43 3.53 -8.43
N LEU A 311 -8.70 3.34 -8.80
CA LEU A 311 -9.07 2.84 -10.13
C LEU A 311 -8.58 3.76 -11.26
N ILE A 312 -8.57 5.08 -11.04
CA ILE A 312 -7.96 6.02 -11.98
C ILE A 312 -6.45 5.79 -12.07
N LEU A 313 -5.74 5.74 -10.92
CA LEU A 313 -4.28 5.52 -10.91
C LEU A 313 -3.91 4.21 -11.62
N LYS A 314 -4.69 3.15 -11.39
CA LYS A 314 -4.54 1.85 -12.04
C LYS A 314 -4.77 1.92 -13.54
N ASP A 315 -5.77 2.65 -14.01
CA ASP A 315 -6.00 2.81 -15.45
C ASP A 315 -4.93 3.71 -16.09
N ILE A 316 -4.40 4.70 -15.36
CA ILE A 316 -3.28 5.53 -15.84
C ILE A 316 -2.07 4.64 -16.11
N THR A 317 -1.70 3.76 -15.19
CA THR A 317 -0.57 2.85 -15.39
C THR A 317 -0.81 1.85 -16.51
N ILE A 318 -2.05 1.42 -16.76
CA ILE A 318 -2.39 0.55 -17.90
C ILE A 318 -2.33 1.29 -19.24
N VAL A 319 -2.88 2.50 -19.30
CA VAL A 319 -2.99 3.26 -20.56
C VAL A 319 -1.67 3.89 -20.97
N PHE A 320 -0.88 4.34 -19.99
CA PHE A 320 0.40 5.02 -20.19
C PHE A 320 1.62 4.13 -19.92
N ASN A 321 1.41 2.88 -19.50
CA ASN A 321 2.44 1.86 -19.28
C ASN A 321 3.60 2.37 -18.40
N SER A 322 4.82 2.04 -18.80
CA SER A 322 6.06 2.32 -18.09
C SER A 322 6.31 3.81 -17.83
N GLU A 323 5.75 4.72 -18.64
CA GLU A 323 5.94 6.16 -18.50
C GLU A 323 5.34 6.70 -17.19
N CYS A 324 4.18 6.21 -16.78
CA CYS A 324 3.49 6.70 -15.59
C CYS A 324 3.56 5.74 -14.41
N PHE A 325 3.98 4.48 -14.61
CA PHE A 325 4.09 3.49 -13.55
C PHE A 325 4.98 3.99 -12.39
N ASP A 326 6.21 4.42 -12.69
CA ASP A 326 7.15 4.88 -11.65
C ASP A 326 6.62 6.11 -10.91
N THR A 327 6.05 7.08 -11.64
CA THR A 327 5.45 8.28 -11.03
C THR A 327 4.28 7.93 -10.11
N CYS A 328 3.37 7.05 -10.54
CA CYS A 328 2.24 6.62 -9.72
C CYS A 328 2.72 5.85 -8.49
N PHE A 329 3.59 4.86 -8.68
CA PHE A 329 4.13 4.05 -7.59
C PHE A 329 4.86 4.91 -6.55
N ILE A 330 5.77 5.79 -6.98
CA ILE A 330 6.55 6.63 -6.07
C ILE A 330 5.64 7.57 -5.28
N ASN A 331 4.68 8.23 -5.94
CA ASN A 331 3.75 9.13 -5.27
C ASN A 331 2.85 8.39 -4.28
N MET A 332 2.31 7.22 -4.66
CA MET A 332 1.49 6.39 -3.77
C MET A 332 2.31 5.86 -2.59
N TYR A 333 3.54 5.39 -2.82
CA TYR A 333 4.42 4.90 -1.77
C TYR A 333 4.75 6.00 -0.74
N LYS A 334 5.08 7.21 -1.20
CA LYS A 334 5.33 8.36 -0.33
C LYS A 334 4.08 8.76 0.46
N ALA A 335 2.94 8.81 -0.20
CA ALA A 335 1.69 9.21 0.43
C ALA A 335 1.23 8.19 1.50
N LEU A 336 1.43 6.88 1.24
CA LEU A 336 1.21 5.82 2.24
C LEU A 336 2.09 6.01 3.49
N LEU A 337 3.37 6.32 3.29
CA LEU A 337 4.31 6.54 4.38
C LEU A 337 4.01 7.81 5.16
N HIS A 338 3.60 8.89 4.48
CA HIS A 338 3.16 10.12 5.13
C HIS A 338 1.86 9.93 5.92
N ASP A 339 0.93 9.08 5.46
CA ASP A 339 -0.30 8.77 6.21
C ASP A 339 0.02 8.15 7.59
N CYS A 340 1.11 7.37 7.68
CA CYS A 340 1.59 6.74 8.91
C CYS A 340 2.02 7.75 9.98
N ASP A 341 2.36 8.99 9.61
CA ASP A 341 2.75 10.04 10.57
C ASP A 341 1.53 10.67 11.28
N SER A 342 0.33 10.50 10.72
CA SER A 342 -0.88 11.15 11.21
C SER A 342 -1.82 10.15 11.91
N PRO A 343 -2.00 10.23 13.24
CA PRO A 343 -2.95 9.35 13.93
C PRO A 343 -4.39 9.74 13.55
N LYS A 344 -5.01 8.94 12.67
CA LYS A 344 -6.40 9.14 12.22
C LYS A 344 -7.34 8.13 12.87
N ALA A 345 -8.57 8.58 13.16
CA ALA A 345 -9.67 7.68 13.48
C ALA A 345 -9.86 6.68 12.32
N ASN A 346 -10.04 5.38 12.62
CA ASN A 346 -10.20 4.29 11.64
C ASN A 346 -8.94 3.82 10.87
N SER A 347 -7.73 4.14 11.35
CA SER A 347 -6.46 3.68 10.74
C SER A 347 -6.40 2.15 10.52
N GLU A 348 -7.00 1.36 11.42
CA GLU A 348 -6.99 -0.12 11.37
C GLU A 348 -7.62 -0.72 10.11
N GLN A 349 -8.62 -0.06 9.50
CA GLN A 349 -9.26 -0.56 8.27
C GLN A 349 -8.68 0.07 7.00
N ARG A 350 -8.08 1.25 7.12
CA ARG A 350 -7.58 2.05 6.00
C ARG A 350 -6.22 1.59 5.51
N LEU A 351 -5.25 1.37 6.41
CA LEU A 351 -3.90 0.95 6.01
C LEU A 351 -3.89 -0.35 5.18
N PRO A 352 -4.67 -1.40 5.54
CA PRO A 352 -4.78 -2.60 4.70
C PRO A 352 -5.31 -2.30 3.29
N LEU A 353 -6.34 -1.45 3.16
CA LEU A 353 -6.90 -1.09 1.86
C LEU A 353 -5.88 -0.36 0.98
N LEU A 354 -5.17 0.63 1.53
CA LEU A 354 -4.12 1.35 0.79
C LEU A 354 -2.99 0.39 0.38
N ARG A 355 -2.53 -0.46 1.31
CA ARG A 355 -1.52 -1.47 0.99
C ARG A 355 -1.97 -2.39 -0.14
N ASP A 356 -3.19 -2.91 -0.08
CA ASP A 356 -3.71 -3.86 -1.07
C ASP A 356 -3.85 -3.19 -2.46
N SER A 357 -4.28 -1.92 -2.51
CA SER A 357 -4.25 -1.10 -3.73
C SER A 357 -2.83 -0.96 -4.32
N LEU A 358 -1.84 -0.66 -3.49
CA LEU A 358 -0.46 -0.50 -3.97
C LEU A 358 0.15 -1.85 -4.42
N VAL A 359 -0.19 -2.95 -3.74
CA VAL A 359 0.18 -4.32 -4.19
C VAL A 359 -0.44 -4.64 -5.54
N GLU A 360 -1.72 -4.32 -5.73
CA GLU A 360 -2.41 -4.52 -7.01
C GLU A 360 -1.74 -3.72 -8.14
N LEU A 361 -1.36 -2.46 -7.89
CA LEU A 361 -0.59 -1.64 -8.83
C LEU A 361 0.75 -2.33 -9.18
N CYS A 362 1.54 -2.72 -8.16
CA CYS A 362 2.82 -3.39 -8.36
C CYS A 362 2.70 -4.69 -9.16
N SER A 363 1.58 -5.40 -9.02
CA SER A 363 1.33 -6.67 -9.72
C SER A 363 1.13 -6.47 -11.24
N GLN A 364 0.93 -5.23 -11.71
CA GLN A 364 0.81 -4.92 -13.14
C GLN A 364 2.14 -4.95 -13.88
N ASP A 365 3.24 -4.56 -13.22
CA ASP A 365 4.59 -4.57 -13.80
C ASP A 365 5.55 -5.26 -12.82
N MET A 366 5.73 -6.57 -13.04
CA MET A 366 6.55 -7.42 -12.16
C MET A 366 8.02 -7.01 -12.17
N GLN A 367 8.55 -6.58 -13.33
CA GLN A 367 9.98 -6.27 -13.49
C GLN A 367 10.36 -4.98 -12.75
N LYS A 368 9.58 -3.91 -12.94
CA LYS A 368 9.80 -2.66 -12.21
C LYS A 368 9.56 -2.86 -10.72
N SER A 369 8.47 -3.53 -10.36
CA SER A 369 8.12 -3.77 -8.95
C SER A 369 9.16 -4.62 -8.24
N TYR A 370 9.70 -5.66 -8.87
CA TYR A 370 10.82 -6.44 -8.33
C TYR A 370 12.02 -5.56 -8.02
N THR A 371 12.37 -4.66 -8.95
CA THR A 371 13.51 -3.74 -8.78
C THR A 371 13.28 -2.80 -7.60
N LYS A 372 12.10 -2.17 -7.51
CA LYS A 372 11.74 -1.28 -6.38
C LYS A 372 11.69 -2.04 -5.05
N ALA A 373 11.13 -3.25 -5.04
CA ALA A 373 11.10 -4.14 -3.88
C ALA A 373 12.51 -4.48 -3.39
N SER A 374 13.38 -4.90 -4.31
CA SER A 374 14.77 -5.27 -4.02
C SER A 374 15.53 -4.13 -3.35
N VAL A 375 15.44 -2.91 -3.88
CA VAL A 375 16.09 -1.73 -3.31
C VAL A 375 15.55 -1.44 -1.90
N SER A 376 14.22 -1.42 -1.74
CA SER A 376 13.58 -1.11 -0.46
C SER A 376 13.88 -2.17 0.61
N ILE A 377 13.73 -3.46 0.30
CA ILE A 377 14.04 -4.58 1.20
C ILE A 377 15.53 -4.57 1.59
N THR A 378 16.42 -4.27 0.64
CA THR A 378 17.86 -4.17 0.92
C THR A 378 18.16 -3.06 1.94
N GLN A 379 17.48 -1.93 1.84
CA GLN A 379 17.61 -0.85 2.84
C GLN A 379 17.06 -1.24 4.21
N LEU A 380 15.90 -1.91 4.27
CA LEU A 380 15.36 -2.45 5.53
C LEU A 380 16.34 -3.45 6.18
N ALA A 381 16.97 -4.29 5.36
CA ALA A 381 17.98 -5.26 5.80
C ALA A 381 19.27 -4.57 6.28
N LYS A 382 19.72 -3.51 5.61
CA LYS A 382 20.90 -2.73 6.00
C LYS A 382 20.68 -2.07 7.37
N LEU A 383 19.52 -1.43 7.57
CA LEU A 383 19.16 -0.83 8.85
C LEU A 383 19.12 -1.86 9.99
N LEU A 384 18.53 -3.04 9.72
CA LEU A 384 18.48 -4.15 10.67
C LEU A 384 19.87 -4.69 11.02
N LYS A 385 20.73 -4.91 10.01
CA LYS A 385 22.12 -5.34 10.22
C LYS A 385 22.88 -4.34 11.11
N MET A 386 22.70 -3.04 10.88
CA MET A 386 23.30 -2.01 11.74
C MET A 386 22.77 -2.11 13.18
N ALA A 387 21.46 -2.20 13.39
CA ALA A 387 20.87 -2.31 14.72
C ALA A 387 21.37 -3.56 15.48
N LEU A 388 21.50 -4.70 14.80
CA LEU A 388 22.01 -5.95 15.39
C LEU A 388 23.51 -5.89 15.71
N ALA A 389 24.32 -5.31 14.82
CA ALA A 389 25.77 -5.29 14.95
C ALA A 389 26.27 -4.24 15.96
N THR A 390 25.74 -3.02 15.89
CA THR A 390 26.26 -1.87 16.67
C THR A 390 25.41 -1.54 17.89
N LYS A 391 24.23 -2.16 18.04
CA LYS A 391 23.21 -1.80 19.06
C LYS A 391 22.87 -0.30 19.03
N ASN A 392 22.95 0.30 17.85
CA ASN A 392 22.68 1.72 17.66
C ASN A 392 21.20 2.01 18.01
N LYS A 393 20.99 2.93 18.96
CA LYS A 393 19.65 3.28 19.45
C LYS A 393 18.79 3.91 18.37
N GLU A 394 19.35 4.77 17.52
CA GLU A 394 18.61 5.42 16.43
C GLU A 394 18.15 4.39 15.40
N ALA A 395 19.01 3.42 15.07
CA ALA A 395 18.63 2.32 14.16
C ALA A 395 17.52 1.44 14.76
N VAL A 396 17.60 1.12 16.06
CA VAL A 396 16.55 0.38 16.76
C VAL A 396 15.24 1.18 16.79
N GLU A 397 15.31 2.50 16.98
CA GLU A 397 14.14 3.40 16.94
C GLU A 397 13.46 3.41 15.58
N LYS A 398 14.22 3.53 14.50
CA LYS A 398 13.67 3.47 13.14
C LYS A 398 13.00 2.13 12.81
N ILE A 399 13.50 0.99 13.30
CA ILE A 399 12.93 -0.33 12.94
C ILE A 399 11.53 -0.55 13.53
N HIS A 400 11.23 0.02 14.69
CA HIS A 400 9.91 -0.10 15.29
C HIS A 400 9.00 1.11 15.00
N SER A 401 9.37 1.94 14.02
CA SER A 401 8.50 3.01 13.52
C SER A 401 7.38 2.44 12.65
N GLU A 402 6.29 3.19 12.51
CA GLU A 402 5.17 2.81 11.66
C GLU A 402 5.64 2.68 10.19
N HIS A 403 6.48 3.60 9.69
CA HIS A 403 7.07 3.55 8.34
C HIS A 403 7.80 2.24 8.05
N TYR A 404 8.68 1.78 8.94
CA TYR A 404 9.41 0.53 8.73
C TYR A 404 8.44 -0.65 8.66
N THR A 405 7.46 -0.69 9.57
CA THR A 405 6.49 -1.78 9.59
C THR A 405 5.52 -1.75 8.41
N SER A 406 5.13 -0.58 7.91
CA SER A 406 4.26 -0.41 6.74
C SER A 406 4.99 -0.77 5.45
N CYS A 407 6.26 -0.37 5.33
CA CYS A 407 7.12 -0.77 4.22
C CYS A 407 7.31 -2.30 4.17
N LEU A 408 7.60 -2.92 5.32
CA LEU A 408 7.74 -4.37 5.41
C LEU A 408 6.40 -5.09 5.12
N ASP A 409 5.28 -4.57 5.62
CA ASP A 409 3.93 -5.11 5.34
C ASP A 409 3.58 -5.08 3.85
N LEU A 410 3.90 -3.97 3.17
CA LEU A 410 3.72 -3.80 1.73
C LEU A 410 4.47 -4.88 0.96
N TRP A 411 5.77 -5.05 1.21
CA TRP A 411 6.59 -6.00 0.45
C TRP A 411 6.28 -7.45 0.79
N VAL A 412 5.90 -7.75 2.04
CA VAL A 412 5.36 -9.06 2.41
C VAL A 412 4.11 -9.38 1.60
N SER A 413 3.19 -8.42 1.50
CA SER A 413 1.92 -8.60 0.78
C SER A 413 2.14 -8.69 -0.73
N PHE A 414 3.06 -7.89 -1.30
CA PHE A 414 3.45 -7.98 -2.70
C PHE A 414 4.04 -9.34 -3.06
N ILE A 415 4.99 -9.84 -2.26
CA ILE A 415 5.58 -11.16 -2.47
C ILE A 415 4.50 -12.23 -2.31
N ALA A 416 3.67 -12.16 -1.27
CA ALA A 416 2.62 -13.14 -1.05
C ALA A 416 1.59 -13.20 -2.18
N ALA A 417 1.25 -12.06 -2.79
CA ALA A 417 0.33 -12.01 -3.93
C ALA A 417 0.93 -12.58 -5.23
N ASN A 418 2.26 -12.54 -5.38
CA ASN A 418 2.92 -12.78 -6.67
C ASN A 418 3.93 -13.93 -6.67
N VAL A 419 4.24 -14.57 -5.54
CA VAL A 419 5.25 -15.64 -5.46
C VAL A 419 4.88 -16.88 -6.28
N GLN A 420 3.60 -17.11 -6.54
CA GLN A 420 3.15 -18.19 -7.42
C GLN A 420 3.29 -17.77 -8.88
N GLY A 421 4.17 -18.43 -9.62
CA GLY A 421 4.37 -18.21 -11.06
C GLY A 421 5.37 -17.09 -11.43
N ASN A 422 5.97 -16.41 -10.45
CA ASN A 422 7.02 -15.41 -10.70
C ASN A 422 8.31 -15.75 -9.94
N ASP A 423 9.45 -15.28 -10.46
CA ASP A 423 10.76 -15.48 -9.83
C ASP A 423 11.00 -14.45 -8.70
N LEU A 424 10.35 -14.68 -7.55
CA LEU A 424 10.47 -13.85 -6.34
C LEU A 424 11.22 -14.55 -5.19
N GLN A 425 11.87 -15.69 -5.44
CA GLN A 425 12.46 -16.53 -4.38
C GLN A 425 13.59 -15.82 -3.63
N SER A 426 14.40 -15.05 -4.34
CA SER A 426 15.47 -14.21 -3.75
C SER A 426 14.90 -13.18 -2.76
N LEU A 427 13.84 -12.46 -3.16
CA LEU A 427 13.16 -11.47 -2.32
C LEU A 427 12.44 -12.14 -1.15
N LEU A 428 11.76 -13.26 -1.38
CA LEU A 428 11.09 -14.05 -0.35
C LEU A 428 12.09 -14.42 0.77
N TYR A 429 13.23 -15.01 0.40
CA TYR A 429 14.24 -15.41 1.37
C TYR A 429 14.80 -14.21 2.15
N THR A 430 15.08 -13.10 1.44
CA THR A 430 15.62 -11.88 2.05
C THR A 430 14.62 -11.28 3.04
N VAL A 431 13.34 -11.21 2.68
CA VAL A 431 12.29 -10.69 3.56
C VAL A 431 12.08 -11.58 4.78
N ILE A 432 12.11 -12.91 4.62
CA ILE A 432 12.06 -13.85 5.75
C ILE A 432 13.22 -13.60 6.73
N GLN A 433 14.44 -13.39 6.23
CA GLN A 433 15.59 -13.06 7.07
C GLN A 433 15.41 -11.73 7.80
N VAL A 434 14.89 -10.70 7.12
CA VAL A 434 14.59 -9.40 7.73
C VAL A 434 13.58 -9.57 8.86
N ILE A 435 12.45 -10.24 8.61
CA ILE A 435 11.41 -10.47 9.62
C ILE A 435 11.94 -11.24 10.83
N ASN A 436 12.71 -12.31 10.60
CA ASN A 436 13.33 -13.09 11.68
C ASN A 436 14.32 -12.24 12.49
N GLY A 437 15.13 -11.41 11.83
CA GLY A 437 16.05 -10.51 12.52
C GLY A 437 15.31 -9.44 13.34
N VAL A 438 14.18 -8.91 12.86
CA VAL A 438 13.33 -7.99 13.64
C VAL A 438 12.74 -8.71 14.86
N ALA A 439 12.16 -9.90 14.68
CA ALA A 439 11.57 -10.67 15.77
C ALA A 439 12.60 -11.02 16.87
N THR A 440 13.84 -11.31 16.48
CA THR A 440 14.95 -11.61 17.41
C THR A 440 15.59 -10.35 18.03
N LEU A 441 15.57 -9.21 17.36
CA LEU A 441 16.01 -7.94 17.94
C LEU A 441 15.08 -7.48 19.07
N PHE A 442 13.77 -7.68 18.91
CA PHE A 442 12.74 -7.20 19.83
C PHE A 442 12.13 -8.31 20.70
N ILE A 443 12.95 -9.01 21.50
CA ILE A 443 12.48 -10.11 22.35
C ILE A 443 11.65 -9.66 23.57
N GLY A 444 11.83 -8.42 24.03
CA GLY A 444 11.21 -7.95 25.26
C GLY A 444 9.67 -7.87 25.21
N PRO A 445 8.98 -8.07 26.34
CA PRO A 445 7.50 -8.09 26.42
C PRO A 445 6.83 -6.78 25.96
N ARG A 446 7.57 -5.67 25.94
CA ARG A 446 7.08 -4.38 25.43
C ARG A 446 6.79 -4.39 23.93
N TYR A 447 7.39 -5.30 23.17
CA TYR A 447 7.27 -5.37 21.72
C TYR A 447 6.40 -6.56 21.28
N LEU A 448 5.52 -7.05 22.17
CA LEU A 448 4.62 -8.16 21.87
C LEU A 448 3.88 -7.96 20.54
N LEU A 449 3.28 -6.78 20.33
CA LEU A 449 2.52 -6.47 19.11
C LEU A 449 3.39 -6.55 17.85
N LEU A 450 4.63 -6.04 17.90
CA LEU A 450 5.57 -6.15 16.78
C LEU A 450 5.94 -7.61 16.49
N ARG A 451 6.21 -8.40 17.53
CA ARG A 451 6.54 -9.83 17.37
C ARG A 451 5.37 -10.61 16.79
N VAL A 452 4.15 -10.34 17.25
CA VAL A 452 2.93 -10.93 16.70
C VAL A 452 2.81 -10.59 15.22
N LYS A 453 2.99 -9.32 14.83
CA LYS A 453 2.99 -8.88 13.42
C LYS A 453 4.06 -9.60 12.59
N CYS A 454 5.27 -9.75 13.13
CA CYS A 454 6.35 -10.49 12.46
C CYS A 454 5.94 -11.93 12.14
N ILE A 455 5.34 -12.63 13.11
CA ILE A 455 4.95 -14.02 12.92
C ILE A 455 3.73 -14.15 12.01
N GLN A 456 2.81 -13.17 12.03
CA GLN A 456 1.73 -13.08 11.05
C GLN A 456 2.28 -12.95 9.62
N TRP A 457 3.30 -12.11 9.40
CA TRP A 457 3.97 -12.02 8.10
C TRP A 457 4.62 -13.34 7.68
N LEU A 458 5.33 -14.02 8.59
CA LEU A 458 5.94 -15.33 8.29
C LEU A 458 4.88 -16.37 7.93
N ASN A 459 3.78 -16.44 8.68
CA ASN A 459 2.66 -17.34 8.35
C ASN A 459 2.03 -16.98 7.00
N HIS A 460 1.88 -15.69 6.69
CA HIS A 460 1.32 -15.25 5.41
C HIS A 460 2.20 -15.68 4.23
N LEU A 461 3.52 -15.45 4.32
CA LEU A 461 4.50 -15.86 3.31
C LEU A 461 4.55 -17.37 3.16
N SER A 462 4.53 -18.11 4.27
CA SER A 462 4.52 -19.59 4.25
C SER A 462 3.30 -20.10 3.49
N ARG A 463 2.12 -19.55 3.80
CA ARG A 463 0.87 -19.90 3.12
C ARG A 463 0.88 -19.58 1.62
N ALA A 464 1.42 -18.43 1.23
CA ALA A 464 1.44 -17.98 -0.16
C ALA A 464 2.45 -18.76 -1.02
N SER A 465 3.66 -18.96 -0.48
CA SER A 465 4.75 -19.65 -1.18
C SER A 465 4.63 -21.17 -1.16
N GLY A 466 3.86 -21.74 -0.23
CA GLY A 466 3.84 -23.18 0.02
C GLY A 466 5.13 -23.69 0.68
N ILE A 467 6.04 -22.80 1.10
CA ILE A 467 7.29 -23.15 1.75
C ILE A 467 7.10 -23.15 3.26
N PHE A 468 7.61 -24.19 3.92
CA PHE A 468 7.61 -24.26 5.38
C PHE A 468 8.54 -23.21 6.00
N ILE A 469 7.97 -22.33 6.83
CA ILE A 469 8.72 -21.32 7.58
C ILE A 469 8.57 -21.63 9.08
N PRO A 470 9.65 -22.01 9.79
CA PRO A 470 9.57 -22.39 11.20
C PRO A 470 9.33 -21.15 12.09
N ILE A 471 8.19 -21.11 12.78
CA ILE A 471 7.86 -20.03 13.72
C ILE A 471 7.87 -20.44 15.20
N ALA A 472 7.99 -21.75 15.49
CA ALA A 472 7.71 -22.29 16.82
C ALA A 472 8.54 -21.64 17.92
N SER A 473 9.85 -21.48 17.72
CA SER A 473 10.73 -20.80 18.70
C SER A 473 10.30 -19.35 18.95
N LEU A 474 10.04 -18.58 17.89
CA LEU A 474 9.64 -17.18 17.98
C LEU A 474 8.32 -16.99 18.74
N VAL A 475 7.36 -17.89 18.53
CA VAL A 475 6.07 -17.85 19.23
C VAL A 475 6.23 -18.26 20.68
N LEU A 476 6.86 -19.40 20.94
CA LEU A 476 6.89 -20.02 22.28
C LEU A 476 7.71 -19.21 23.28
N ASP A 477 8.70 -18.43 22.83
CA ASP A 477 9.43 -17.47 23.67
C ASP A 477 8.50 -16.47 24.38
N MET A 478 7.33 -16.15 23.80
CA MET A 478 6.36 -15.23 24.42
C MET A 478 5.73 -15.80 25.69
N LEU A 479 5.72 -17.13 25.85
CA LEU A 479 5.24 -17.80 27.06
C LEU A 479 6.23 -17.68 28.23
N GLU A 480 7.49 -17.33 27.96
CA GLU A 480 8.54 -17.21 28.98
C GLU A 480 8.57 -15.82 29.64
N TYR A 481 7.66 -14.92 29.27
CA TYR A 481 7.55 -13.60 29.89
C TYR A 481 7.16 -13.70 31.37
N LYS A 482 8.09 -13.29 32.25
CA LYS A 482 7.86 -13.19 33.69
C LYS A 482 6.77 -12.16 33.96
N THR A 483 5.68 -12.62 34.52
CA THR A 483 4.51 -11.81 34.86
C THR A 483 4.17 -12.06 36.32
N THR A 484 3.90 -10.98 37.06
CA THR A 484 3.55 -11.06 38.49
C THR A 484 2.08 -11.43 38.61
N ASN A 485 1.75 -12.50 39.33
CA ASN A 485 0.38 -13.00 39.49
C ASN A 485 -0.55 -12.07 40.31
N ASP A 486 -0.04 -10.95 40.83
CA ASP A 486 -0.79 -9.97 41.66
C ASP A 486 -1.38 -8.78 40.87
N GLY A 487 -1.37 -8.83 39.53
CA GLY A 487 -1.84 -7.70 38.72
C GLY A 487 -3.37 -7.60 38.63
N GLU A 488 -3.97 -6.52 39.14
CA GLU A 488 -5.40 -6.23 38.93
C GLU A 488 -5.76 -6.16 37.44
N LYS A 489 -6.96 -6.67 37.07
CA LYS A 489 -7.50 -6.52 35.71
C LYS A 489 -7.74 -5.04 35.42
N GLN A 490 -7.00 -4.48 34.45
CA GLN A 490 -7.26 -3.12 34.00
C GLN A 490 -8.58 -3.08 33.22
N LYS A 491 -9.54 -2.26 33.67
CA LYS A 491 -10.84 -2.06 33.01
C LYS A 491 -10.72 -1.35 31.65
N LYS A 492 -9.64 -0.59 31.43
CA LYS A 492 -9.40 0.10 30.15
C LYS A 492 -8.88 -0.93 29.13
N LYS A 493 -9.72 -1.28 28.14
CA LYS A 493 -9.28 -1.95 26.92
C LYS A 493 -8.17 -1.09 26.34
N LEU A 494 -7.04 -1.69 25.97
CA LEU A 494 -6.00 -0.97 25.25
C LEU A 494 -6.69 -0.41 24.02
N GLU A 495 -6.88 0.91 23.97
CA GLU A 495 -7.37 1.57 22.77
C GLU A 495 -6.45 1.16 21.63
N ALA A 496 -7.04 0.98 20.45
CA ALA A 496 -6.38 0.63 19.20
C ALA A 496 -5.37 1.71 18.79
N VAL A 497 -4.31 1.85 19.59
CA VAL A 497 -3.21 2.75 19.33
C VAL A 497 -2.15 1.88 18.67
N SER A 498 -1.74 2.29 17.48
CA SER A 498 -0.66 1.74 16.65
C SER A 498 0.72 1.77 17.34
N THR A 499 0.79 1.84 18.67
CA THR A 499 2.05 1.85 19.38
C THR A 499 2.64 0.44 19.34
N VAL A 500 3.61 0.27 18.45
CA VAL A 500 4.51 -0.89 18.35
C VAL A 500 5.14 -1.28 19.70
N LYS A 501 5.09 -0.37 20.69
CA LYS A 501 5.60 -0.50 22.05
C LYS A 501 4.52 -0.35 23.12
N LEU A 502 4.31 -1.40 23.90
CA LEU A 502 3.35 -1.42 25.00
C LEU A 502 3.81 -0.56 26.20
N PRO A 503 2.85 0.10 26.90
CA PRO A 503 3.09 0.80 28.16
C PRO A 503 3.64 -0.12 29.26
N LYS A 504 4.58 0.38 30.09
CA LYS A 504 5.26 -0.43 31.12
C LYS A 504 4.30 -0.94 32.21
N ASN A 505 3.30 -0.14 32.57
CA ASN A 505 2.26 -0.49 33.55
C ASN A 505 1.39 -1.65 33.06
N TRP A 506 1.17 -1.77 31.74
CA TRP A 506 0.34 -2.83 31.17
C TRP A 506 1.00 -4.21 31.28
N LEU A 507 2.34 -4.30 31.23
CA LEU A 507 3.10 -5.56 31.29
C LEU A 507 2.88 -6.37 32.58
N LYS A 508 2.44 -5.72 33.66
CA LYS A 508 2.15 -6.36 34.95
C LYS A 508 0.70 -6.80 35.09
N SER A 509 -0.17 -6.40 34.15
CA SER A 509 -1.60 -6.69 34.21
C SER A 509 -1.90 -8.13 33.79
N GLN A 510 -2.99 -8.69 34.33
CA GLN A 510 -3.53 -9.96 33.85
C GLN A 510 -3.90 -9.90 32.36
N ASN A 511 -4.36 -8.74 31.86
CA ASN A 511 -4.70 -8.55 30.46
C ASN A 511 -3.50 -8.79 29.52
N PHE A 512 -2.28 -8.43 29.94
CA PHE A 512 -1.06 -8.70 29.17
C PHE A 512 -0.78 -10.21 29.10
N GLN A 513 -0.91 -10.93 30.22
CA GLN A 513 -0.75 -12.39 30.24
C GLN A 513 -1.78 -13.09 29.34
N GLU A 514 -3.05 -12.69 29.43
CA GLU A 514 -4.12 -13.22 28.59
C GLU A 514 -3.80 -12.97 27.10
N GLN A 515 -3.40 -11.75 26.73
CA GLN A 515 -3.03 -11.41 25.36
C GLN A 515 -1.82 -12.16 24.83
N CYS A 516 -0.78 -12.38 25.62
CA CYS A 516 0.36 -13.21 25.23
C CYS A 516 -0.09 -14.63 24.86
N ILE A 517 -0.92 -15.25 25.70
CA ILE A 517 -1.36 -16.64 25.50
C ILE A 517 -2.31 -16.73 24.31
N PHE A 518 -3.27 -15.82 24.19
CA PHE A 518 -4.17 -15.80 23.03
C PHE A 518 -3.41 -15.58 21.73
N SER A 519 -2.44 -14.66 21.70
CA SER A 519 -1.58 -14.44 20.53
C SER A 519 -0.79 -15.70 20.18
N VAL A 520 -0.19 -16.39 21.16
CA VAL A 520 0.53 -17.65 20.93
C VAL A 520 -0.37 -18.71 20.31
N ILE A 521 -1.58 -18.89 20.85
CA ILE A 521 -2.54 -19.86 20.35
C ILE A 521 -3.00 -19.49 18.94
N GLU A 522 -3.33 -18.23 18.68
CA GLU A 522 -3.77 -17.76 17.36
C GLU A 522 -2.69 -17.97 16.30
N LEU A 523 -1.45 -17.60 16.59
CA LEU A 523 -0.32 -17.73 15.67
C LEU A 523 0.03 -19.19 15.37
N LEU A 524 0.06 -20.06 16.38
CA LEU A 524 0.29 -21.49 16.19
C LEU A 524 -0.89 -22.16 15.51
N ALA A 525 -2.13 -21.79 15.85
CA ALA A 525 -3.32 -22.35 15.23
C ALA A 525 -3.34 -22.06 13.72
N ASN A 526 -3.03 -20.82 13.32
CA ASN A 526 -2.90 -20.43 11.92
C ASN A 526 -1.79 -21.22 11.22
N HIS A 527 -0.61 -21.31 11.83
CA HIS A 527 0.52 -22.06 11.28
C HIS A 527 0.18 -23.54 11.07
N PHE A 528 -0.35 -24.20 12.10
CA PHE A 528 -0.75 -25.60 12.04
C PHE A 528 -1.92 -25.83 11.11
N ALA A 529 -2.86 -24.88 10.96
CA ALA A 529 -3.96 -25.05 10.02
C ALA A 529 -3.43 -25.18 8.58
N HIS A 530 -2.40 -24.40 8.23
CA HIS A 530 -1.77 -24.51 6.92
C HIS A 530 -1.11 -25.87 6.68
N TRP A 531 -0.43 -26.42 7.70
CA TRP A 531 0.33 -27.68 7.63
C TRP A 531 -0.44 -28.92 8.11
N SER A 532 -1.70 -28.79 8.52
CA SER A 532 -2.48 -29.81 9.23
C SER A 532 -2.71 -31.11 8.45
N PHE A 533 -2.57 -31.06 7.13
CA PHE A 533 -2.71 -32.21 6.22
C PHE A 533 -1.37 -32.67 5.64
N HIS A 534 -0.26 -32.07 6.03
CA HIS A 534 1.06 -32.44 5.54
C HIS A 534 1.53 -33.72 6.25
N ILE A 535 2.19 -34.63 5.52
CA ILE A 535 2.66 -35.92 6.05
C ILE A 535 3.63 -35.79 7.25
N SER A 536 4.34 -34.68 7.34
CA SER A 536 5.27 -34.34 8.44
C SER A 536 4.64 -33.52 9.57
N PHE A 537 3.30 -33.38 9.60
CA PHE A 537 2.61 -32.63 10.65
C PHE A 537 2.90 -33.15 12.08
N PRO A 538 2.94 -34.48 12.34
CA PRO A 538 3.30 -35.02 13.65
C PRO A 538 4.62 -34.46 14.19
N GLU A 539 5.67 -34.48 13.36
CA GLU A 539 7.00 -34.00 13.74
C GLU A 539 7.02 -32.48 13.91
N LEU A 540 6.35 -31.76 13.03
CA LEU A 540 6.24 -30.30 13.06
C LEU A 540 5.60 -29.79 14.35
N ALA A 541 4.53 -30.45 14.82
CA ALA A 541 3.78 -30.01 16.00
C ALA A 541 4.45 -30.41 17.34
N THR A 542 5.32 -31.42 17.33
CA THR A 542 5.87 -32.07 18.53
C THR A 542 6.49 -31.08 19.53
N ILE A 543 7.43 -30.22 19.08
CA ILE A 543 8.14 -29.30 19.98
C ILE A 543 7.19 -28.28 20.61
N SER A 544 6.23 -27.78 19.84
CA SER A 544 5.22 -26.85 20.32
C SER A 544 4.33 -27.48 21.38
N ILE A 545 3.86 -28.72 21.16
CA ILE A 545 3.05 -29.45 22.13
C ILE A 545 3.83 -29.70 23.42
N MET A 546 5.08 -30.15 23.34
CA MET A 546 5.92 -30.36 24.51
C MET A 546 6.09 -29.08 25.34
N ARG A 547 6.36 -27.94 24.68
CA ARG A 547 6.52 -26.64 25.35
C ARG A 547 5.22 -26.13 25.96
N LEU A 548 4.08 -26.32 25.28
CA LEU A 548 2.76 -25.94 25.76
C LEU A 548 2.32 -26.79 26.96
N LYS A 549 2.56 -28.11 26.95
CA LYS A 549 2.31 -28.99 28.11
C LYS A 549 3.10 -28.54 29.34
N LYS A 550 4.40 -28.27 29.15
CA LYS A 550 5.28 -27.75 30.21
C LYS A 550 4.82 -26.39 30.75
N PHE A 551 4.31 -25.51 29.89
CA PHE A 551 3.70 -24.25 30.32
C PHE A 551 2.42 -24.50 31.13
N ASN A 552 1.55 -25.40 30.67
CA ASN A 552 0.29 -25.73 31.32
C ASN A 552 0.50 -26.34 32.72
N GLU A 553 1.53 -27.17 32.91
CA GLU A 553 1.90 -27.72 34.23
C GLU A 553 2.38 -26.64 35.22
N ARG A 554 3.07 -25.61 34.72
CA ARG A 554 3.65 -24.54 35.54
C ARG A 554 2.69 -23.39 35.82
N SER A 555 1.68 -23.21 34.97
CA SER A 555 0.73 -22.11 35.08
C SER A 555 -0.21 -22.31 36.26
N THR A 556 -0.48 -21.22 36.99
CA THR A 556 -1.42 -21.18 38.13
C THR A 556 -2.80 -20.66 37.73
N MET A 557 -2.96 -20.09 36.53
CA MET A 557 -4.20 -19.46 36.09
C MET A 557 -5.13 -20.44 35.38
N GLU A 558 -6.11 -20.96 36.10
CA GLU A 558 -6.99 -22.04 35.63
C GLU A 558 -7.81 -21.72 34.37
N GLY A 559 -8.17 -20.45 34.16
CA GLY A 559 -8.85 -20.01 32.93
C GLY A 559 -7.96 -20.18 31.70
N LEU A 560 -6.70 -19.77 31.78
CA LEU A 560 -5.74 -19.82 30.67
C LEU A 560 -5.20 -21.23 30.43
N LYS A 561 -5.04 -22.01 31.51
CA LYS A 561 -4.71 -23.44 31.42
C LYS A 561 -5.73 -24.20 30.59
N ARG A 562 -7.02 -23.96 30.81
CA ARG A 562 -8.10 -24.60 30.04
C ARG A 562 -8.01 -24.28 28.54
N VAL A 563 -7.69 -23.05 28.17
CA VAL A 563 -7.54 -22.65 26.75
C VAL A 563 -6.34 -23.36 26.12
N VAL A 564 -5.18 -23.36 26.79
CA VAL A 564 -3.96 -24.04 26.29
C VAL A 564 -4.17 -25.55 26.20
N LYS A 565 -4.78 -26.17 27.22
CA LYS A 565 -5.09 -27.60 27.24
C LYS A 565 -6.00 -27.99 26.07
N ARG A 566 -7.08 -27.25 25.85
CA ARG A 566 -7.98 -27.46 24.71
C ARG A 566 -7.23 -27.37 23.37
N PHE A 567 -6.33 -26.40 23.22
CA PHE A 567 -5.52 -26.28 22.01
C PHE A 567 -4.60 -27.49 21.81
N ILE A 568 -3.93 -27.95 22.87
CA ILE A 568 -3.08 -29.15 22.84
C ILE A 568 -3.89 -30.37 22.38
N GLU A 569 -5.05 -30.62 23.00
CA GLU A 569 -5.92 -31.77 22.67
C GLU A 569 -6.32 -31.76 21.18
N GLN A 570 -6.65 -30.59 20.63
CA GLN A 570 -7.03 -30.48 19.22
C GLN A 570 -5.86 -30.76 18.26
N VAL A 571 -4.66 -30.30 18.61
CA VAL A 571 -3.47 -30.59 17.80
C VAL A 571 -3.11 -32.07 17.89
N GLU A 572 -3.20 -32.69 19.08
CA GLU A 572 -2.92 -34.13 19.27
C GLU A 572 -3.89 -35.02 18.49
N LEU A 573 -5.18 -34.71 18.48
CA LEU A 573 -6.15 -35.40 17.62
C LEU A 573 -5.77 -35.32 16.13
N ASN A 574 -5.24 -34.18 15.68
CA ASN A 574 -4.79 -34.03 14.31
C ASN A 574 -3.48 -34.79 14.04
N ILE A 575 -2.58 -34.86 15.02
CA ILE A 575 -1.37 -35.70 14.96
C ILE A 575 -1.77 -37.17 14.76
N GLU A 576 -2.70 -37.68 15.57
CA GLU A 576 -3.20 -39.05 15.47
C GLU A 576 -3.87 -39.32 14.12
N PHE A 577 -4.71 -38.40 13.65
CA PHE A 577 -5.36 -38.48 12.34
C PHE A 577 -4.34 -38.59 11.19
N VAL A 578 -3.35 -37.69 11.17
CA VAL A 578 -2.31 -37.69 10.13
C VAL A 578 -1.42 -38.93 10.24
N GLN A 579 -1.08 -39.36 11.45
CA GLN A 579 -0.28 -40.56 11.66
C GLN A 579 -0.99 -41.81 11.13
N MET A 580 -2.27 -41.99 11.47
CA MET A 580 -3.08 -43.11 10.95
C MET A 580 -3.10 -43.13 9.42
N LYS A 581 -3.29 -41.96 8.79
CA LYS A 581 -3.28 -41.84 7.33
C LYS A 581 -1.90 -42.04 6.69
N ARG A 582 -0.86 -41.66 7.41
CA ARG A 582 0.54 -41.88 7.00
C ARG A 582 0.91 -43.36 7.08
N ASP A 583 0.41 -44.09 8.07
CA ASP A 583 0.66 -45.54 8.21
C ASP A 583 -0.02 -46.34 7.08
N GLU A 584 -1.12 -45.81 6.52
CA GLU A 584 -1.81 -46.34 5.32
C GLU A 584 -1.11 -45.98 3.99
N ALA A 585 -0.13 -45.06 4.00
CA ALA A 585 0.49 -44.56 2.78
C ALA A 585 1.44 -45.60 2.16
N ALA A 586 1.12 -46.05 0.94
CA ALA A 586 1.90 -47.05 0.21
C ALA A 586 3.03 -46.46 -0.67
N PHE A 587 3.30 -45.15 -0.59
CA PHE A 587 4.28 -44.47 -1.43
C PHE A 587 5.61 -44.21 -0.72
N SER A 588 6.68 -44.10 -1.50
CA SER A 588 8.03 -43.84 -0.99
C SER A 588 8.20 -42.38 -0.54
N PRO A 589 9.02 -42.08 0.49
CA PRO A 589 9.40 -40.71 0.83
C PRO A 589 10.07 -39.92 -0.32
N ASN A 590 10.56 -40.61 -1.37
CA ASN A 590 11.13 -39.97 -2.55
C ASN A 590 10.07 -39.56 -3.59
N ASP A 591 8.81 -40.00 -3.43
CA ASP A 591 7.71 -39.65 -4.33
C ASP A 591 7.12 -38.30 -3.93
N GLN A 592 7.69 -37.23 -4.49
CA GLN A 592 7.26 -35.85 -4.23
C GLN A 592 5.79 -35.62 -4.63
N GLN A 593 5.34 -36.23 -5.71
CA GLN A 593 3.98 -36.04 -6.20
C GLN A 593 2.96 -36.71 -5.26
N ALA A 594 3.26 -37.90 -4.75
CA ALA A 594 2.42 -38.56 -3.74
C ALA A 594 2.40 -37.77 -2.41
N ILE A 595 3.55 -37.20 -1.99
CA ILE A 595 3.62 -36.34 -0.80
C ILE A 595 2.76 -35.08 -0.96
N GLU A 596 2.82 -34.42 -2.12
CA GLU A 596 2.04 -33.21 -2.39
C GLU A 596 0.53 -33.49 -2.45
N THR A 597 0.14 -34.67 -2.93
CA THR A 597 -1.26 -35.09 -3.04
C THR A 597 -1.83 -35.72 -1.77
N PHE A 598 -0.97 -36.06 -0.79
CA PHE A 598 -1.37 -36.60 0.50
C PHE A 598 -2.43 -35.72 1.18
N LEU A 599 -3.57 -36.34 1.54
CA LEU A 599 -4.71 -35.72 2.23
C LEU A 599 -5.32 -34.47 1.58
N GLN A 600 -5.09 -34.24 0.28
CA GLN A 600 -5.67 -33.08 -0.41
C GLN A 600 -7.20 -33.16 -0.56
N LEU A 601 -7.77 -34.36 -0.65
CA LEU A 601 -9.22 -34.56 -0.71
C LEU A 601 -9.90 -34.17 0.61
N GLU A 602 -9.33 -34.65 1.71
CA GLU A 602 -9.77 -34.36 3.07
C GLU A 602 -9.64 -32.86 3.37
N LYS A 603 -8.55 -32.23 2.94
CA LYS A 603 -8.36 -30.78 3.03
C LYS A 603 -9.46 -30.00 2.32
N ARG A 604 -9.90 -30.45 1.13
CA ARG A 604 -10.98 -29.80 0.36
C ARG A 604 -12.35 -29.95 1.01
N SER A 605 -12.59 -31.06 1.69
CA SER A 605 -13.87 -31.34 2.35
C SER A 605 -14.20 -30.39 3.51
N LYS A 606 -13.19 -29.74 4.12
CA LYS A 606 -13.31 -28.85 5.29
C LYS A 606 -14.02 -29.46 6.50
N THR A 607 -14.21 -30.78 6.53
CA THR A 607 -14.87 -31.50 7.64
C THR A 607 -13.90 -31.91 8.74
N ALA A 608 -12.59 -31.84 8.48
CA ALA A 608 -11.57 -32.24 9.44
C ALA A 608 -11.72 -31.45 10.77
N PRO A 609 -11.68 -32.13 11.94
CA PRO A 609 -11.89 -31.50 13.24
C PRO A 609 -11.00 -30.29 13.50
N TYR A 610 -9.72 -30.38 13.12
CA TYR A 610 -8.77 -29.28 13.30
C TYR A 610 -9.10 -28.06 12.44
N THR A 611 -9.56 -28.26 11.21
CA THR A 611 -10.00 -27.17 10.32
C THR A 611 -11.20 -26.44 10.91
N GLN A 612 -12.19 -27.16 11.43
CA GLN A 612 -13.34 -26.58 12.11
C GLN A 612 -12.93 -25.84 13.39
N TYR A 613 -12.03 -26.41 14.17
CA TYR A 613 -11.49 -25.77 15.36
C TYR A 613 -10.77 -24.46 15.04
N TYR A 614 -9.92 -24.44 14.02
CA TYR A 614 -9.24 -23.23 13.58
C TYR A 614 -10.23 -22.16 13.10
N GLN A 615 -11.24 -22.54 12.31
CA GLN A 615 -12.27 -21.60 11.85
C GLN A 615 -12.99 -20.94 13.05
N ASN A 616 -13.33 -21.72 14.08
CA ASN A 616 -13.92 -21.19 15.32
C ASN A 616 -13.01 -20.19 16.06
N ILE A 617 -11.68 -20.35 16.00
CA ILE A 617 -10.74 -19.36 16.55
C ILE A 617 -10.81 -18.06 15.75
N VAL A 618 -10.77 -18.17 14.43
CA VAL A 618 -10.83 -17.02 13.51
C VAL A 618 -12.13 -16.24 13.71
N ASP A 619 -13.27 -16.95 13.76
CA ASP A 619 -14.59 -16.34 13.92
C ASP A 619 -14.75 -15.63 15.28
N LYS A 620 -14.19 -16.20 16.36
CA LYS A 620 -14.16 -15.55 17.68
C LYS A 620 -13.24 -14.33 17.71
N GLY A 621 -12.11 -14.38 17.02
CA GLY A 621 -11.22 -13.22 16.83
C GLY A 621 -11.93 -12.07 16.11
N LEU A 622 -12.70 -12.37 15.06
CA LEU A 622 -13.49 -11.40 14.31
C LEU A 622 -14.69 -10.86 15.12
N GLY A 623 -15.41 -11.73 15.84
CA GLY A 623 -16.56 -11.34 16.68
C GLY A 623 -16.22 -10.44 17.86
N THR A 624 -14.95 -10.41 18.30
CA THR A 624 -14.47 -9.51 19.35
C THR A 624 -14.13 -8.11 18.81
N LYS A 625 -13.96 -7.96 17.48
CA LYS A 625 -13.80 -6.67 16.79
C LYS A 625 -15.14 -6.00 16.43
N VAL A 626 -16.23 -6.76 16.39
CA VAL A 626 -17.58 -6.26 15.98
C VAL A 626 -18.49 -5.95 17.20
N LYS A 627 -18.10 -6.33 18.42
CA LYS A 627 -18.87 -5.98 19.62
C LYS A 627 -18.50 -4.58 20.16
N LYS A 628 -19.29 -3.62 19.65
CA LYS A 628 -19.56 -2.24 20.08
C LYS A 628 -18.39 -1.26 20.09
#